data_AF-A0A5Y3BJC8-F1
#
_entry.id   AF-A0A5Y3BJC8-F1
#
_cell.length_a   1.000
_cell.length_b   1.000
_cell.length_c   1.000
_cell.angle_alpha   90.00
_cell.angle_beta   90.00
_cell.angle_gamma   90.00
#
_symmetry.space_group_name_H-M   'P 1'
#
loop_
_entity.id
_entity.type
_entity.pdbx_description
1 polymer ?
#
loop_
_entity_poly.entity_id
_entity_poly.type
_entity_poly.pdbx_seq_one_letter_code
_entity_poly.pdbx_strand_id
1 'polypeptide(L)' 'MQYVKILLISLAGFFITACEEKVNDIDWYRNNYEQAKAVVDKCRHGKMSGQNCFNARQGIREYEAGKFLEQLDGK' A
#
# COMPACT_ATOMS: atom_id res chain seq x y z
N MET A 1 9.85 31.41 35.12
CA MET A 1 8.83 30.91 34.16
C MET A 1 9.28 31.09 32.70
N GLN A 2 10.52 30.71 32.35
CA GLN A 2 11.06 30.86 30.98
C GLN A 2 11.23 29.49 30.29
N TYR A 3 11.53 28.45 31.07
CA TYR A 3 11.80 27.08 30.58
C TYR A 3 10.56 26.36 30.02
N VAL A 4 9.35 26.71 30.52
CA VAL A 4 8.08 26.13 30.04
C VAL A 4 7.80 26.51 28.58
N LYS A 5 8.24 27.69 28.13
CA LYS A 5 8.05 28.17 26.75
C LYS A 5 8.94 27.43 25.75
N ILE A 6 10.13 27.02 26.16
CA ILE A 6 11.11 26.31 25.31
C ILE A 6 10.65 24.86 25.06
N LEU A 7 9.97 24.26 26.05
CA LEU A 7 9.50 22.87 25.99
C LEU A 7 8.34 22.64 25.00
N LEU A 8 7.60 23.69 24.62
CA LEU A 8 6.49 23.60 23.66
C LEU A 8 6.95 23.66 22.19
N ILE A 9 8.14 24.17 21.91
CA ILE A 9 8.64 24.35 20.53
C ILE A 9 9.20 23.04 19.96
N SER A 10 9.63 22.11 20.81
CA SER A 10 10.17 20.80 20.40
C SER A 10 9.12 19.77 19.94
N LEU A 11 7.82 20.05 20.09
CA LEU A 11 6.75 19.12 19.69
C LEU A 11 6.26 19.31 18.24
N ALA A 12 6.80 20.29 17.50
CA ALA A 12 6.39 20.58 16.12
C ALA A 12 7.23 19.84 15.05
N GLY A 13 8.28 19.12 15.44
CA GLY A 13 9.26 18.53 14.52
C GLY A 13 8.93 17.14 13.96
N PHE A 14 7.79 16.54 14.30
CA PHE A 14 7.45 15.15 13.92
C PHE A 14 6.42 15.02 12.80
N PHE A 15 6.23 16.04 11.97
CA PHE A 15 5.62 15.82 10.64
C PHE A 15 6.69 15.25 9.72
N ILE A 16 7.05 14.00 9.96
CA ILE A 16 7.74 13.16 8.99
C ILE A 16 6.87 13.24 7.75
N THR A 17 7.43 13.78 6.67
CA THR A 17 6.80 13.80 5.36
C THR A 17 6.43 12.35 5.02
N ALA A 18 5.16 11.97 5.23
CA ALA A 18 4.63 10.79 4.60
C ALA A 18 4.73 11.08 3.12
N CYS A 19 5.79 10.57 2.49
CA CYS A 19 5.91 10.58 1.04
C CYS A 19 4.65 9.86 0.56
N GLU A 20 3.68 10.60 0.04
CA GLU A 20 2.41 10.02 -0.41
C GLU A 20 2.76 9.04 -1.53
N GLU A 21 2.82 7.77 -1.18
CA GLU A 21 3.17 6.71 -2.12
C GLU A 21 2.07 6.69 -3.17
N LYS A 22 2.42 6.93 -4.43
CA LYS A 22 1.48 7.01 -5.56
C LYS A 22 0.45 5.87 -5.45
N VAL A 23 -0.82 6.23 -5.51
CA VAL A 23 -1.89 5.23 -5.56
C VAL A 23 -1.91 4.60 -6.94
N ASN A 24 -1.59 3.31 -7.04
CA ASN A 24 -1.73 2.54 -8.27
C ASN A 24 -3.10 1.88 -8.30
N ASP A 25 -3.73 1.82 -9.48
CA ASP A 25 -5.04 1.20 -9.66
C ASP A 25 -4.98 -0.34 -9.65
N ILE A 26 -6.15 -0.96 -9.74
CA ILE A 26 -6.31 -2.42 -9.71
C ILE A 26 -5.65 -3.06 -10.94
N ASP A 27 -5.83 -2.47 -12.13
CA ASP A 27 -5.29 -2.99 -13.38
C ASP A 27 -3.76 -3.03 -13.36
N TRP A 28 -3.12 -1.99 -12.83
CA TRP A 28 -1.67 -1.95 -12.66
C TRP A 28 -1.21 -3.09 -11.76
N TYR A 29 -1.86 -3.31 -10.61
CA TYR A 29 -1.49 -4.41 -9.70
C TYR A 29 -1.78 -5.78 -10.29
N ARG A 30 -2.87 -5.96 -11.06
CA ARG A 30 -3.16 -7.20 -11.79
C ARG A 30 -2.02 -7.54 -12.76
N ASN A 31 -1.48 -6.53 -13.45
CA ASN A 31 -0.38 -6.70 -14.40
C ASN A 31 1.01 -6.73 -13.73
N ASN A 32 1.11 -6.41 -12.43
CA ASN A 32 2.35 -6.33 -11.66
C ASN A 32 2.22 -7.17 -10.37
N TYR A 33 2.01 -8.47 -10.54
CA TYR A 33 1.64 -9.41 -9.47
C TYR A 33 2.65 -9.44 -8.30
N GLU A 34 3.95 -9.41 -8.58
CA GLU A 34 4.98 -9.42 -7.52
C GLU A 34 4.93 -8.14 -6.67
N GLN A 35 4.72 -6.99 -7.31
CA GLN A 35 4.58 -5.70 -6.63
C GLN A 35 3.28 -5.66 -5.82
N ALA A 36 2.20 -6.27 -6.33
CA ALA A 36 0.96 -6.42 -5.57
C ALA A 36 1.17 -7.25 -4.29
N LYS A 37 1.90 -8.38 -4.37
CA LYS A 37 2.25 -9.19 -3.20
C LYS A 37 3.10 -8.42 -2.19
N ALA A 38 4.11 -7.68 -2.66
CA ALA A 38 4.95 -6.85 -1.80
C ALA A 38 4.15 -5.77 -1.07
N VAL A 39 3.19 -5.14 -1.76
CA VAL A 39 2.28 -4.17 -1.14
C VAL A 39 1.38 -4.83 -0.11
N VAL A 40 0.77 -5.98 -0.41
CA VAL A 40 -0.04 -6.72 0.56
C VAL A 40 0.77 -7.10 1.81
N ASP A 41 2.04 -7.48 1.66
CA ASP A 41 2.92 -7.74 2.79
C ASP A 41 3.16 -6.49 3.65
N LYS A 42 3.47 -5.34 3.02
CA LYS A 42 3.56 -4.05 3.74
C LYS A 42 2.27 -3.73 4.50
N CYS A 43 1.10 -4.01 3.90
CA CYS A 43 -0.20 -3.82 4.53
C CYS A 43 -0.42 -4.72 5.75
N ARG A 44 0.01 -6.00 5.68
CA ARG A 44 -0.08 -6.95 6.81
C ARG A 44 0.79 -6.53 7.99
N HIS A 45 1.94 -5.93 7.71
CA HIS A 45 2.89 -5.44 8.72
C HIS A 45 2.58 -4.02 9.22
N GLY A 46 1.47 -3.41 8.82
CA GLY A 46 1.11 -2.04 9.23
C GLY A 46 2.02 -0.95 8.67
N LYS A 47 2.89 -1.28 7.70
CA LYS A 47 3.80 -0.33 7.04
C LYS A 47 3.13 0.47 5.93
N MET A 48 1.93 0.06 5.52
CA MET A 48 1.10 0.73 4.52
C MET A 48 -0.37 0.53 4.88
N SER A 49 -1.21 1.49 4.51
CA SER A 49 -2.68 1.39 4.62
C SER A 49 -3.35 2.10 3.45
N GLY A 50 -4.69 2.09 3.40
CA GLY A 50 -5.46 2.85 2.42
C GLY A 50 -5.57 2.19 1.04
N GLN A 51 -5.69 3.01 0.01
CA GLN A 51 -6.15 2.58 -1.32
C GLN A 51 -5.21 1.58 -2.00
N ASN A 52 -3.89 1.71 -1.83
CA ASN A 52 -2.92 0.74 -2.36
C ASN A 52 -3.13 -0.66 -1.77
N CYS A 53 -3.49 -0.77 -0.49
CA CYS A 53 -3.81 -2.06 0.12
C CYS A 53 -5.10 -2.69 -0.43
N PHE A 54 -6.11 -1.87 -0.74
CA PHE A 54 -7.33 -2.34 -1.39
C PHE A 54 -7.06 -2.77 -2.83
N ASN A 55 -6.42 -1.91 -3.62
CA ASN A 55 -6.14 -2.14 -5.04
C ASN A 55 -5.21 -3.34 -5.26
N ALA A 56 -4.16 -3.50 -4.44
CA ALA A 56 -3.26 -4.66 -4.55
C ALA A 56 -3.97 -5.98 -4.25
N ARG A 57 -4.84 -6.02 -3.23
CA ARG A 57 -5.64 -7.22 -2.91
C ARG A 57 -6.62 -7.57 -4.02
N GLN A 58 -7.26 -6.58 -4.62
CA GLN A 58 -8.15 -6.78 -5.78
C GLN A 58 -7.36 -7.26 -7.01
N GLY A 59 -6.22 -6.62 -7.32
CA GLY A 59 -5.39 -6.99 -8.47
C GLY A 59 -4.87 -8.43 -8.39
N ILE A 60 -4.48 -8.90 -7.20
CA ILE A 60 -4.13 -10.31 -6.97
C ILE A 60 -5.30 -11.24 -7.28
N ARG A 61 -6.50 -10.93 -6.75
CA ARG A 61 -7.70 -11.74 -7.01
C ARG A 61 -8.04 -11.83 -8.48
N GLU A 62 -7.97 -10.72 -9.20
CA GLU A 62 -8.26 -10.70 -10.64
C GLU A 62 -7.19 -11.45 -11.45
N TYR A 63 -5.92 -11.34 -11.06
CA TYR A 63 -4.83 -12.10 -11.68
C TYR A 63 -5.05 -13.60 -11.51
N GLU A 64 -5.33 -14.06 -10.29
CA GLU A 64 -5.57 -15.48 -9.98
C GLU A 64 -6.84 -16.02 -10.66
N ALA A 65 -7.91 -15.23 -10.69
CA ALA A 65 -9.14 -15.59 -11.41
C ALA A 65 -8.88 -15.73 -12.92
N GLY A 66 -8.12 -14.80 -13.51
CA GLY A 66 -7.70 -14.89 -14.91
C GLY A 66 -6.89 -16.16 -15.19
N LYS A 67 -5.91 -16.47 -14.33
CA LYS A 67 -5.13 -17.71 -14.41
C LYS A 67 -5.97 -18.97 -14.33
N PHE A 68 -6.93 -18.98 -13.41
CA PHE A 68 -7.84 -20.11 -13.27
C PHE A 68 -8.72 -20.30 -14.50
N LEU A 69 -9.24 -19.21 -15.08
CA LEU A 69 -10.03 -19.27 -16.31
C LEU A 69 -9.19 -19.71 -17.52
N GLU A 70 -7.94 -19.25 -17.65
CA GLU A 70 -7.00 -19.74 -18.67
C GLU A 70 -6.82 -21.26 -18.59
N GLN A 71 -6.66 -21.79 -17.37
CA GLN A 71 -6.51 -23.23 -17.15
C GLN A 71 -7.78 -24.03 -17.50
N LEU A 72 -8.97 -23.47 -17.28
CA LEU A 72 -10.24 -24.10 -17.64
C LEU A 72 -10.51 -24.08 -19.16
N ASP A 73 -10.02 -23.07 -19.87
CA ASP A 73 -10.13 -22.96 -21.34
C ASP A 73 -9.19 -23.94 -22.08
N GLY A 74 -8.43 -24.76 -21.35
CA GLY A 74 -7.58 -25.80 -21.93
C GLY A 74 -6.39 -25.27 -22.73
N LYS A 75 -5.98 -24.03 -22.48
CA LYS A 75 -4.74 -23.44 -23.04
C LYS A 75 -3.55 -23.70 -22.13
#